data_AF-A0A067LWK9-F1
#
_entry.id   AF-A0A067LWK9-F1
#
_cell.length_a   1.000
_cell.length_b   1.000
_cell.length_c   1.000
_cell.angle_alpha   90.00
_cell.angle_beta   90.00
_cell.angle_gamma   90.00
#
_symmetry.space_group_name_H-M   'P 1'
#
loop_
_entity.id
_entity.type
_entity.pdbx_description
1 polymer ?
#
loop_
_entity_poly.entity_id
_entity_poly.type
_entity_poly.pdbx_seq_one_letter_code
_entity_poly.pdbx_strand_id
1 'polypeptide(L)'
;MALRDALKPPPPIVLSAPAVNTSSLDESRTAVTSANLGRAPCTEAMQARPTYKKWQHLDLLKTLLGSNYQVEDGSVNLAHVDPRLWAILLQVYANLPPFFLRYNIPLGDKWLPLLQRVEPSNAFTLIVTLDLSSQRALTDDNIVNIKSLHQLSTFDCSGTRVTNCGVERLSKTLLFRDGVQKIGPWKLRVWYLKRCTFINDAVARFLASFPLLCLVDLRESGCRRPNIISWDPRKSGPHKFHVCTPSQALRQMAGEYPMLMFPSPSKPFALHVRELSYSRKPPRAQPTAILHGGYVAISHSNKIRLGHAEKEAWRQKEDEKLMQQYEWEERMSSRYQTWDDDPPEPCNCHSSFWDGDYWECTCGQNRASDEEVISCHLVPVMLTDGRFLER
;
A
#
# COMPACT_ATOMS: atom_id res chain seq x y z
N MET A 1 30.81 -53.16 -2.48
CA MET A 1 31.28 -51.83 -2.89
C MET A 1 30.07 -50.94 -3.15
N ALA A 2 29.84 -49.79 -2.55
CA ALA A 2 30.14 -49.18 -1.26
C ALA A 2 29.35 -47.85 -1.29
N LEU A 3 28.80 -47.40 -0.16
CA LEU A 3 28.06 -46.14 0.04
C LEU A 3 26.66 -46.03 -0.59
N ARG A 4 25.66 -46.62 0.08
CA ARG A 4 24.27 -46.11 0.01
C ARG A 4 23.46 -46.26 1.32
N ASP A 5 24.14 -46.43 2.45
CA ASP A 5 23.50 -46.57 3.76
C ASP A 5 24.08 -45.55 4.76
N ALA A 6 23.58 -44.33 4.70
CA ALA A 6 23.58 -43.41 5.84
C ALA A 6 22.72 -42.20 5.49
N LEU A 7 21.49 -42.17 6.00
CA LEU A 7 20.72 -40.97 6.40
C LEU A 7 19.30 -41.44 6.76
N LYS A 8 19.18 -42.10 7.92
CA LYS A 8 17.88 -42.25 8.60
C LYS A 8 17.66 -40.97 9.42
N PRO A 9 16.52 -40.27 9.27
CA PRO A 9 16.22 -39.13 10.14
C PRO A 9 15.96 -39.60 11.58
N PRO A 10 16.31 -38.80 12.60
CA PRO A 10 16.04 -39.13 13.99
C PRO A 10 14.53 -39.09 14.28
N PRO A 11 14.05 -39.89 15.25
CA PRO A 11 12.65 -39.86 15.66
C PRO A 11 12.30 -38.51 16.34
N PRO A 12 11.01 -38.11 16.30
CA PRO A 12 10.57 -36.84 16.86
C PRO A 12 10.70 -36.82 18.38
N ILE A 13 11.18 -35.69 18.91
CA ILE A 13 11.26 -35.38 20.33
C ILE A 13 9.85 -35.11 20.84
N VAL A 14 9.32 -35.98 21.69
CA VAL A 14 8.08 -35.76 22.44
C VAL A 14 8.39 -34.83 23.61
N LEU A 15 7.95 -33.57 23.51
CA LEU A 15 7.95 -32.63 24.64
C LEU A 15 6.67 -32.81 25.44
N SER A 16 6.79 -33.38 26.63
CA SER A 16 5.70 -33.48 27.61
C SER A 16 5.35 -32.09 28.16
N ALA A 17 4.08 -31.71 28.06
CA ALA A 17 3.55 -30.50 28.68
C ALA A 17 3.47 -30.65 30.22
N PRO A 18 3.77 -29.60 31.01
CA PRO A 18 3.57 -29.64 32.45
C PRO A 18 2.08 -29.54 32.80
N ALA A 19 1.65 -30.37 33.74
CA ALA A 19 0.31 -30.40 34.30
C ALA A 19 -0.04 -29.06 34.96
N VAL A 20 -1.15 -28.45 34.54
CA VAL A 20 -1.77 -27.31 35.21
C VAL A 20 -2.75 -27.84 36.25
N ASN A 21 -2.41 -27.62 37.52
CA ASN A 21 -3.30 -27.87 38.65
C ASN A 21 -4.48 -26.89 38.60
N THR A 22 -5.70 -27.41 38.47
CA THR A 22 -6.95 -26.68 38.72
C THR A 22 -7.38 -26.89 40.16
N SER A 23 -7.03 -25.95 41.04
CA SER A 23 -7.64 -25.85 42.36
C SER A 23 -8.83 -24.90 42.32
N SER A 24 -10.01 -25.53 42.40
CA SER A 24 -11.26 -25.02 42.94
C SER A 24 -11.03 -24.09 44.15
N LEU A 25 -11.68 -22.93 44.18
CA LEU A 25 -12.18 -22.34 45.42
C LEU A 25 -13.36 -21.39 45.16
N ASP A 26 -14.26 -21.49 46.11
CA ASP A 26 -15.64 -21.05 46.16
C ASP A 26 -15.90 -19.55 46.23
N GLU A 27 -17.17 -19.27 45.97
CA GLU A 27 -18.00 -18.11 46.27
C GLU A 27 -17.55 -17.20 47.42
N SER A 28 -17.68 -15.89 47.21
CA SER A 28 -18.25 -14.97 48.19
C SER A 28 -18.70 -13.66 47.55
N ARG A 29 -20.02 -13.48 47.49
CA ARG A 29 -20.72 -12.20 47.29
C ARG A 29 -20.23 -11.17 48.31
N THR A 30 -19.79 -9.99 47.85
CA THR A 30 -19.82 -8.76 48.64
C THR A 30 -20.17 -7.56 47.77
N ALA A 31 -20.92 -6.64 48.39
CA ALA A 31 -21.63 -5.52 47.79
C ALA A 31 -20.70 -4.47 47.15
N VAL A 32 -21.14 -3.91 46.02
CA VAL A 32 -20.52 -2.73 45.41
C VAL A 32 -21.20 -1.49 45.96
N THR A 33 -20.54 -0.85 46.93
CA THR A 33 -20.77 0.53 47.33
C THR A 33 -20.03 1.45 46.36
N SER A 34 -20.77 2.42 45.82
CA SER A 34 -20.27 3.51 44.99
C SER A 34 -19.16 4.31 45.70
N ALA A 35 -17.96 4.35 45.11
CA ALA A 35 -16.88 5.21 45.57
C ALA A 35 -16.10 5.83 44.39
N ASN A 36 -16.23 7.16 44.28
CA ASN A 36 -15.28 8.15 43.82
C ASN A 36 -14.08 7.68 42.98
N LEU A 37 -14.16 7.93 41.67
CA LEU A 37 -13.02 7.99 40.75
C LEU A 37 -12.16 9.22 41.09
N GLY A 38 -11.18 9.00 41.95
CA GLY A 38 -10.04 9.90 42.15
C GLY A 38 -9.21 9.97 40.87
N ARG A 39 -9.12 11.17 40.31
CA ARG A 39 -8.27 11.52 39.16
C ARG A 39 -6.81 11.41 39.59
N ALA A 40 -6.13 10.33 39.19
CA ALA A 40 -4.69 10.22 39.38
C ALA A 40 -3.98 11.26 38.50
N PRO A 41 -2.99 12.02 39.04
CA PRO A 41 -2.18 12.90 38.22
C PRO A 41 -1.32 12.04 37.27
N CYS A 42 -1.48 12.25 35.97
CA CYS A 42 -0.52 11.77 34.97
C CYS A 42 0.83 12.41 35.29
N THR A 43 1.68 11.71 36.03
CA THR A 43 3.08 12.05 36.15
C THR A 43 3.70 11.89 34.76
N GLU A 44 4.07 13.03 34.17
CA GLU A 44 4.96 13.11 33.02
C GLU A 44 6.27 12.39 33.36
N ALA A 45 6.33 11.09 33.04
CA ALA A 45 7.61 10.44 32.83
C ALA A 45 8.22 11.08 31.58
N MET A 46 9.02 12.13 31.78
CA MET A 46 10.04 12.56 30.83
C MET A 46 10.89 11.32 30.52
N GLN A 47 10.49 10.58 29.50
CA GLN A 47 11.29 9.53 28.90
C GLN A 47 12.60 10.20 28.49
N ALA A 48 13.68 9.85 29.18
CA ALA A 48 15.02 10.20 28.79
C ALA A 48 15.14 9.89 27.30
N ARG A 49 15.25 10.93 26.46
CA ARG A 49 15.46 10.76 25.02
C ARG A 49 16.65 9.81 24.89
N PRO A 50 16.49 8.62 24.31
CA PRO A 50 17.60 7.67 24.18
C PRO A 50 18.74 8.43 23.53
N THR A 51 19.85 8.60 24.25
CA THR A 51 20.96 9.42 23.78
C THR A 51 21.48 8.74 22.52
N TYR A 52 21.32 9.42 21.38
CA TYR A 52 21.65 8.99 20.03
C TYR A 52 23.19 8.84 19.81
N LYS A 53 23.95 8.40 20.81
CA LYS A 53 25.41 8.25 20.74
C LYS A 53 25.87 7.03 19.93
N LYS A 54 24.99 6.06 19.61
CA LYS A 54 25.35 4.85 18.83
C LYS A 54 25.38 5.07 17.31
N TRP A 55 25.20 6.29 16.82
CA TRP A 55 25.12 6.55 15.38
C TRP A 55 26.40 7.13 14.78
N GLN A 56 27.58 6.69 15.23
CA GLN A 56 28.86 7.11 14.62
C GLN A 56 28.97 6.72 13.13
N HIS A 57 28.10 5.84 12.61
CA HIS A 57 27.94 5.58 11.18
C HIS A 57 27.19 6.70 10.40
N LEU A 58 26.77 7.78 11.06
CA LEU A 58 26.08 8.90 10.41
C LEU A 58 26.94 9.67 9.42
N ASP A 59 28.27 9.55 9.44
CA ASP A 59 29.11 10.26 8.47
C ASP A 59 28.83 9.79 7.04
N LEU A 60 28.49 8.51 6.83
CA LEU A 60 28.08 8.04 5.51
C LEU A 60 26.72 8.62 5.10
N LEU A 61 25.74 8.67 6.02
CA LEU A 61 24.44 9.30 5.75
C LEU A 61 24.59 10.80 5.47
N LYS A 62 25.40 11.51 6.25
CA LYS A 62 25.76 12.92 6.00
C LYS A 62 26.41 13.08 4.64
N THR A 63 27.34 12.19 4.27
CA THR A 63 28.02 12.21 2.98
C THR A 63 27.04 11.98 1.83
N LEU A 64 26.14 10.99 1.97
CA LEU A 64 25.13 10.66 0.95
C LEU A 64 24.05 11.73 0.79
N LEU A 65 23.66 12.38 1.88
CA LEU A 65 22.61 13.41 1.89
C LEU A 65 23.17 14.81 1.60
N GLY A 66 24.48 15.00 1.75
CA GLY A 66 25.19 16.25 1.47
C GLY A 66 24.58 17.45 2.19
N SER A 67 24.40 18.55 1.46
CA SER A 67 23.85 19.81 1.98
C SER A 67 22.38 19.73 2.42
N ASN A 68 21.66 18.66 2.08
CA ASN A 68 20.28 18.47 2.54
C ASN A 68 20.20 18.01 4.00
N TYR A 69 21.35 17.63 4.58
CA TYR A 69 21.48 17.26 5.98
C TYR A 69 21.86 18.51 6.80
N GLN A 70 20.88 19.36 7.13
CA GLN A 70 21.09 20.46 8.06
C GLN A 70 20.91 19.97 9.51
N VAL A 71 21.96 20.13 10.32
CA VAL A 71 22.11 19.49 11.63
C VAL A 71 21.64 20.36 12.78
N GLU A 72 21.31 21.63 12.54
CA GLU A 72 21.09 22.60 13.63
C GLU A 72 20.02 22.13 14.63
N ASP A 73 18.96 21.48 14.16
CA ASP A 73 17.94 20.84 15.01
C ASP A 73 17.92 19.29 14.92
N GLY A 74 18.88 18.71 14.20
CA GLY A 74 18.91 17.28 13.89
C GLY A 74 17.76 16.80 12.99
N SER A 75 16.95 17.70 12.43
CA SER A 75 15.85 17.37 11.52
C SER A 75 16.32 17.32 10.07
N VAL A 76 16.13 16.19 9.40
CA VAL A 76 16.42 16.05 7.95
C VAL A 76 15.19 16.45 7.14
N ASN A 77 15.35 17.40 6.23
CA ASN A 77 14.29 17.74 5.28
C ASN A 77 14.29 16.76 4.12
N LEU A 78 13.47 15.70 4.24
CA LEU A 78 13.34 14.66 3.21
C LEU A 78 12.79 15.16 1.87
N ALA A 79 12.16 16.35 1.81
CA ALA A 79 11.65 16.91 0.56
C ALA A 79 12.76 17.17 -0.48
N HIS A 80 14.03 17.25 -0.05
CA HIS A 80 15.17 17.44 -0.94
C HIS A 80 15.95 16.16 -1.24
N VAL A 81 15.62 15.06 -0.56
CA VAL A 81 16.30 13.77 -0.76
C VAL A 81 15.73 13.12 -2.02
N ASP A 82 16.59 12.64 -2.92
CA ASP A 82 16.14 11.90 -4.11
C ASP A 82 15.30 10.67 -3.69
N PRO A 83 14.09 10.46 -4.23
CA PRO A 83 13.23 9.35 -3.81
C PRO A 83 13.88 7.97 -3.97
N ARG A 84 14.79 7.82 -4.96
CA ARG A 84 15.55 6.58 -5.17
C ARG A 84 16.59 6.37 -4.09
N LEU A 85 17.31 7.44 -3.71
CA LEU A 85 18.27 7.37 -2.60
C LEU A 85 17.54 7.00 -1.30
N TRP A 86 16.39 7.62 -1.04
CA TRP A 86 15.55 7.24 0.10
C TRP A 86 15.21 5.74 0.07
N ALA A 87 14.71 5.23 -1.06
CA ALA A 87 14.37 3.81 -1.19
C ALA A 87 15.57 2.87 -1.00
N ILE A 88 16.77 3.24 -1.48
CA ILE A 88 18.00 2.48 -1.25
C ILE A 88 18.37 2.47 0.23
N LEU A 89 18.30 3.62 0.91
CA LEU A 89 18.57 3.71 2.34
C LEU A 89 17.65 2.77 3.12
N LEU A 90 16.36 2.69 2.76
CA LEU A 90 15.41 1.80 3.43
C LEU A 90 15.74 0.31 3.25
N GLN A 91 16.29 -0.06 2.11
CA GLN A 91 16.65 -1.46 1.81
C GLN A 91 17.96 -1.87 2.50
N VAL A 92 18.91 -0.94 2.65
CA VAL A 92 20.25 -1.23 3.18
C VAL A 92 20.29 -1.16 4.72
N TYR A 93 19.52 -0.26 5.33
CA TYR A 93 19.63 0.02 6.77
C TYR A 93 18.40 -0.46 7.56
N ALA A 94 18.58 -1.43 8.45
CA ALA A 94 17.51 -1.97 9.30
C ALA A 94 17.03 -1.02 10.42
N ASN A 95 17.86 -0.06 10.82
CA ASN A 95 17.62 0.82 11.95
C ASN A 95 17.69 2.29 11.54
N LEU A 96 16.90 2.71 10.55
CA LEU A 96 16.84 4.12 10.22
C LEU A 96 16.11 4.93 11.30
N PRO A 97 16.50 6.21 11.50
CA PRO A 97 15.75 7.12 12.34
C PRO A 97 14.26 7.19 11.94
N PRO A 98 13.33 7.39 12.90
CA PRO A 98 11.89 7.38 12.63
C PRO A 98 11.42 8.33 11.53
N PHE A 99 12.13 9.44 11.29
CA PHE A 99 11.76 10.38 10.23
C PHE A 99 11.94 9.80 8.83
N PHE A 100 12.84 8.84 8.61
CA PHE A 100 12.97 8.13 7.31
C PHE A 100 11.82 7.16 7.03
N LEU A 101 11.03 6.80 8.04
CA LEU A 101 9.90 5.88 7.88
C LEU A 101 8.79 6.46 7.00
N ARG A 102 8.82 7.76 6.75
CA ARG A 102 7.82 8.46 5.95
C ARG A 102 8.48 9.35 4.91
N TYR A 103 8.05 9.21 3.66
CA TYR A 103 8.51 10.06 2.56
C TYR A 103 7.31 10.61 1.82
N ASN A 104 7.28 11.92 1.60
CA ASN A 104 6.21 12.58 0.85
C ASN A 104 6.66 12.79 -0.59
N ILE A 105 5.84 12.37 -1.54
CA ILE A 105 6.11 12.50 -2.98
C ILE A 105 4.82 12.92 -3.69
N PRO A 106 4.85 13.81 -4.69
CA PRO A 106 3.66 14.14 -5.45
C PRO A 106 3.26 12.99 -6.40
N LEU A 107 1.98 12.91 -6.75
CA LEU A 107 1.43 11.89 -7.64
C LEU A 107 2.06 11.95 -9.04
N GLY A 108 2.30 13.16 -9.54
CA GLY A 108 2.99 13.40 -10.81
C GLY A 108 4.51 13.27 -10.76
N ASP A 109 5.10 12.75 -9.67
CA ASP A 109 6.54 12.53 -9.63
C ASP A 109 6.99 11.42 -10.59
N LYS A 110 8.04 11.69 -11.37
CA LYS A 110 8.58 10.76 -12.37
C LYS A 110 9.15 9.46 -11.79
N TRP A 111 9.53 9.44 -10.51
CA TRP A 111 10.08 8.28 -9.82
C TRP A 111 9.02 7.46 -9.09
N LEU A 112 7.80 7.98 -8.92
CA LEU A 112 6.73 7.24 -8.26
C LEU A 112 6.48 5.86 -8.92
N PRO A 113 6.41 5.72 -10.27
CA PRO A 113 6.27 4.41 -10.91
C PRO A 113 7.43 3.45 -10.61
N LEU A 114 8.66 3.96 -10.49
CA LEU A 114 9.83 3.16 -10.14
C LEU A 114 9.72 2.65 -8.70
N LEU A 115 9.27 3.49 -7.77
CA LEU A 115 9.05 3.11 -6.37
C LEU A 115 7.98 2.03 -6.21
N GLN A 116 6.99 1.96 -7.12
CA GLN A 116 5.98 0.88 -7.12
C GLN A 116 6.57 -0.49 -7.47
N ARG A 117 7.75 -0.54 -8.10
CA ARG A 117 8.42 -1.80 -8.47
C ARG A 117 9.25 -2.40 -7.35
N VAL A 118 9.42 -1.70 -6.23
CA VAL A 118 10.18 -2.22 -5.08
C VAL A 118 9.36 -3.34 -4.44
N GLU A 119 9.86 -4.56 -4.54
CA GLU A 119 9.21 -5.73 -3.97
C GLU A 119 9.33 -5.73 -2.44
N PRO A 120 8.27 -6.12 -1.72
CA PRO A 120 8.37 -6.33 -0.28
C PRO A 120 9.29 -7.52 0.00
N SER A 121 10.12 -7.41 1.02
CA SER A 121 10.94 -8.48 1.56
C SER A 121 10.58 -8.75 3.02
N ASN A 122 11.15 -9.80 3.62
CA ASN A 122 10.95 -10.09 5.04
C ASN A 122 11.51 -8.99 5.97
N ALA A 123 12.39 -8.12 5.47
CA ALA A 123 12.97 -7.02 6.23
C ALA A 123 12.32 -5.66 5.91
N PHE A 124 11.59 -5.57 4.80
CA PHE A 124 11.15 -4.30 4.23
C PHE A 124 9.77 -4.43 3.60
N THR A 125 8.84 -3.55 3.96
CA THR A 125 7.59 -3.42 3.24
C THR A 125 7.30 -1.95 2.96
N LEU A 126 7.15 -1.63 1.68
CA LEU A 126 6.73 -0.31 1.22
C LEU A 126 5.20 -0.25 1.18
N ILE A 127 4.66 0.75 1.85
CA ILE A 127 3.24 1.05 1.90
C ILE A 127 3.02 2.37 1.21
N VAL A 128 2.09 2.41 0.27
CA VAL A 128 1.72 3.67 -0.39
C VAL A 128 0.38 4.14 0.18
N THR A 129 0.39 5.36 0.72
CA THR A 129 -0.79 6.10 1.16
C THR A 129 -1.06 7.22 0.17
N LEU A 130 -2.14 7.12 -0.59
CA LEU A 130 -2.63 8.16 -1.47
C LEU A 130 -3.75 8.93 -0.78
N ASP A 131 -3.57 10.23 -0.61
CA ASP A 131 -4.51 11.15 0.01
C ASP A 131 -4.86 12.24 -1.00
N LEU A 132 -6.02 12.06 -1.64
CA LEU A 132 -6.65 12.99 -2.57
C LEU A 132 -7.96 13.50 -1.98
N SER A 133 -8.04 13.59 -0.65
CA SER A 133 -9.21 14.13 0.03
C SER A 133 -9.49 15.56 -0.42
N SER A 134 -10.77 15.86 -0.64
CA SER A 134 -11.29 17.15 -1.12
C SER A 134 -10.74 17.61 -2.48
N GLN A 135 -10.05 16.75 -3.23
CA GLN A 135 -9.55 17.08 -4.57
C GLN A 135 -10.70 17.02 -5.60
N ARG A 136 -11.28 18.17 -5.93
CA ARG A 136 -12.38 18.28 -6.91
C ARG A 136 -12.02 17.79 -8.30
N ALA A 137 -10.73 17.78 -8.63
CA ALA A 137 -10.23 17.26 -9.89
C ALA A 137 -10.42 15.75 -10.01
N LEU A 138 -10.56 15.00 -8.91
CA LEU A 138 -10.76 13.55 -8.94
C LEU A 138 -12.21 13.22 -9.37
N THR A 139 -12.34 12.51 -10.49
CA THR A 139 -13.59 12.09 -11.13
C THR A 139 -13.57 10.59 -11.43
N ASP A 140 -14.72 10.05 -11.86
CA ASP A 140 -14.83 8.64 -12.25
C ASP A 140 -13.97 8.28 -13.48
N ASP A 141 -13.59 9.26 -14.29
CA ASP A 141 -12.74 9.05 -15.47
C ASP A 141 -11.27 8.95 -15.09
N ASN A 142 -10.80 9.75 -14.14
CA ASN A 142 -9.37 9.81 -13.82
C ASN A 142 -8.96 8.97 -12.60
N ILE A 143 -9.91 8.48 -11.81
CA ILE A 143 -9.62 7.55 -10.71
C ILE A 143 -8.90 6.29 -11.21
N VAL A 144 -9.13 5.87 -12.46
CA VAL A 144 -8.47 4.72 -13.08
C VAL A 144 -6.96 4.93 -13.27
N ASN A 145 -6.46 6.17 -13.27
CA ASN A 145 -5.02 6.46 -13.40
C ASN A 145 -4.23 5.96 -12.18
N ILE A 146 -4.92 5.73 -11.07
CA ILE A 146 -4.37 5.14 -9.84
C ILE A 146 -3.96 3.68 -10.05
N LYS A 147 -4.40 3.01 -11.14
CA LYS A 147 -4.02 1.62 -11.48
C LYS A 147 -2.50 1.39 -11.55
N SER A 148 -1.72 2.45 -11.79
CA SER A 148 -0.26 2.41 -11.81
C SER A 148 0.38 2.25 -10.42
N LEU A 149 -0.38 2.49 -9.34
CA LEU A 149 0.08 2.38 -7.96
C LEU A 149 -0.15 0.97 -7.41
N HIS A 150 0.61 0.00 -7.89
CA HIS A 150 0.47 -1.42 -7.52
C HIS A 150 0.68 -1.70 -6.03
N GLN A 151 1.44 -0.86 -5.33
CA GLN A 151 1.68 -0.96 -3.89
C GLN A 151 0.70 -0.11 -3.05
N LEU A 152 -0.33 0.48 -3.67
CA LEU A 152 -1.35 1.27 -2.99
C LEU A 152 -2.01 0.45 -1.89
N SER A 153 -1.80 0.85 -0.64
CA SER A 153 -2.34 0.19 0.54
C SER A 153 -3.47 0.98 1.18
N THR A 154 -3.42 2.29 1.01
CA THR A 154 -4.37 3.21 1.64
C THR A 154 -4.74 4.31 0.66
N PHE A 155 -6.02 4.49 0.44
CA PHE A 155 -6.55 5.49 -0.47
C PHE A 155 -7.61 6.33 0.23
N ASP A 156 -7.40 7.65 0.29
CA ASP A 156 -8.38 8.60 0.75
C ASP A 156 -8.82 9.50 -0.41
N CYS A 157 -10.08 9.39 -0.78
CA CYS A 157 -10.74 10.27 -1.75
C CYS A 157 -12.00 10.90 -1.14
N SER A 158 -11.98 11.14 0.16
CA SER A 158 -13.10 11.72 0.90
C SER A 158 -13.49 13.09 0.35
N GLY A 159 -14.79 13.38 0.24
CA GLY A 159 -15.31 14.68 -0.22
C GLY A 159 -15.01 15.00 -1.69
N THR A 160 -14.75 13.98 -2.51
CA THR A 160 -14.58 14.12 -3.96
C THR A 160 -15.89 13.87 -4.70
N ARG A 161 -15.88 13.97 -6.04
CA ARG A 161 -17.06 13.73 -6.90
C ARG A 161 -17.14 12.28 -7.41
N VAL A 162 -16.33 11.38 -6.85
CA VAL A 162 -16.33 9.97 -7.21
C VAL A 162 -17.70 9.35 -6.89
N THR A 163 -18.23 8.59 -7.83
CA THR A 163 -19.50 7.88 -7.71
C THR A 163 -19.26 6.36 -7.67
N ASN A 164 -20.34 5.57 -7.61
CA ASN A 164 -20.25 4.12 -7.75
C ASN A 164 -19.55 3.69 -9.05
N CYS A 165 -19.74 4.44 -10.15
CA CYS A 165 -19.11 4.15 -11.44
C CYS A 165 -17.59 4.30 -11.37
N GLY A 166 -17.07 5.27 -10.61
CA GLY A 166 -15.63 5.40 -10.39
C GLY A 166 -15.04 4.22 -9.62
N VAL A 167 -15.75 3.73 -8.59
CA VAL A 167 -15.35 2.54 -7.83
C VAL A 167 -15.38 1.28 -8.70
N GLU A 168 -16.43 1.10 -9.50
CA GLU A 168 -16.55 0.02 -10.48
C GLU A 168 -15.42 0.05 -11.52
N ARG A 169 -15.11 1.23 -12.06
CA ARG A 169 -14.03 1.37 -13.04
C ARG A 169 -12.68 1.04 -12.41
N LEU A 170 -12.44 1.48 -11.17
CA LEU A 170 -11.21 1.14 -10.47
C LEU A 170 -11.11 -0.37 -10.20
N SER A 171 -12.21 -1.03 -9.82
CA SER A 171 -12.19 -2.48 -9.61
C SER A 171 -11.89 -3.25 -10.91
N LYS A 172 -12.40 -2.77 -12.05
CA LYS A 172 -12.07 -3.30 -13.39
C LYS A 172 -10.59 -3.13 -13.79
N THR A 173 -9.81 -2.34 -13.07
CA THR A 173 -8.35 -2.24 -13.29
C THR A 173 -7.53 -3.35 -12.60
N LEU A 174 -8.18 -4.18 -11.76
CA LEU A 174 -7.57 -5.33 -11.12
C LEU A 174 -7.44 -6.47 -12.12
N LEU A 175 -6.30 -6.53 -12.80
CA LEU A 175 -6.05 -7.51 -13.87
C LEU A 175 -4.88 -8.41 -13.50
N PHE A 176 -4.86 -9.62 -14.08
CA PHE A 176 -3.66 -10.45 -14.14
C PHE A 176 -3.03 -10.29 -15.52
N ARG A 177 -1.73 -10.03 -15.55
CA ARG A 177 -0.89 -10.03 -16.75
C ARG A 177 -0.08 -11.32 -16.77
N ASP A 178 -0.17 -12.02 -17.89
CA ASP A 178 0.55 -13.28 -18.13
C ASP A 178 0.24 -14.35 -17.04
N GLY A 179 -0.96 -14.30 -16.45
CA GLY A 179 -1.41 -15.20 -15.37
C GLY A 179 -0.71 -15.03 -14.01
N VAL A 180 0.43 -14.33 -13.96
CA VAL A 180 1.29 -14.25 -12.77
C VAL A 180 1.30 -12.86 -12.16
N GLN A 181 1.36 -11.82 -13.00
CA GLN A 181 1.60 -10.45 -12.53
C GLN A 181 0.28 -9.72 -12.26
N LYS A 182 0.07 -9.32 -11.01
CA LYS A 182 -1.08 -8.51 -10.60
C LYS A 182 -0.91 -7.04 -11.02
N ILE A 183 -1.82 -6.52 -11.84
CA ILE A 183 -1.92 -5.11 -12.26
C ILE A 183 -3.07 -4.43 -11.54
N GLY A 184 -2.87 -3.17 -11.14
CA GLY A 184 -3.84 -2.41 -10.35
C GLY A 184 -3.54 -2.42 -8.85
N PRO A 185 -4.38 -1.77 -8.02
CA PRO A 185 -4.15 -1.59 -6.59
C PRO A 185 -4.60 -2.82 -5.77
N TRP A 186 -4.07 -4.01 -6.10
CA TRP A 186 -4.42 -5.27 -5.41
C TRP A 186 -4.12 -5.25 -3.91
N LYS A 187 -3.18 -4.40 -3.48
CA LYS A 187 -2.76 -4.25 -2.09
C LYS A 187 -3.61 -3.27 -1.29
N LEU A 188 -4.69 -2.73 -1.87
CA LEU A 188 -5.55 -1.77 -1.20
C LEU A 188 -6.23 -2.43 0.01
N ARG A 189 -5.92 -1.92 1.21
CA ARG A 189 -6.44 -2.41 2.49
C ARG A 189 -7.42 -1.45 3.11
N VAL A 190 -7.18 -0.15 2.91
CA VAL A 190 -7.91 0.92 3.57
C VAL A 190 -8.40 1.91 2.54
N TRP A 191 -9.71 2.16 2.52
CA TRP A 191 -10.31 3.11 1.59
C TRP A 191 -11.28 4.06 2.29
N TYR A 192 -10.97 5.36 2.24
CA TYR A 192 -11.86 6.40 2.73
C TYR A 192 -12.67 7.00 1.58
N LEU A 193 -13.97 6.82 1.67
CA LEU A 193 -15.01 7.32 0.75
C LEU A 193 -15.97 8.26 1.51
N LYS A 194 -15.47 8.86 2.60
CA LYS A 194 -16.24 9.72 3.49
C LYS A 194 -16.72 10.95 2.72
N ARG A 195 -17.95 11.42 2.94
CA ARG A 195 -18.52 12.60 2.24
C ARG A 195 -18.61 12.47 0.72
N CYS A 196 -18.47 11.28 0.14
CA CYS A 196 -18.74 11.05 -1.28
C CYS A 196 -20.25 10.84 -1.45
N THR A 197 -21.02 11.93 -1.58
CA THR A 197 -22.49 11.91 -1.53
C THR A 197 -23.15 11.15 -2.69
N PHE A 198 -22.43 10.93 -3.80
CA PHE A 198 -22.89 10.17 -4.95
C PHE A 198 -22.60 8.67 -4.87
N ILE A 199 -21.96 8.22 -3.79
CA ILE A 199 -21.77 6.80 -3.50
C ILE A 199 -22.96 6.30 -2.71
N ASN A 200 -23.58 5.22 -3.16
CA ASN A 200 -24.75 4.61 -2.51
C ASN A 200 -24.52 3.11 -2.26
N ASP A 201 -25.53 2.41 -1.73
CA ASP A 201 -25.40 1.01 -1.30
C ASP A 201 -25.00 0.03 -2.43
N ALA A 202 -25.17 0.39 -3.70
CA ALA A 202 -24.70 -0.42 -4.83
C ALA A 202 -23.17 -0.53 -4.91
N VAL A 203 -22.41 0.33 -4.24
CA VAL A 203 -20.94 0.30 -4.21
C VAL A 203 -20.38 -0.99 -3.62
N ALA A 204 -21.12 -1.65 -2.72
CA ALA A 204 -20.67 -2.84 -2.00
C ALA A 204 -20.23 -3.97 -2.93
N ARG A 205 -20.93 -4.17 -4.07
CA ARG A 205 -20.59 -5.20 -5.06
C ARG A 205 -19.20 -4.99 -5.69
N PHE A 206 -18.77 -3.73 -5.82
CA PHE A 206 -17.48 -3.38 -6.42
C PHE A 206 -16.35 -3.38 -5.39
N LEU A 207 -16.65 -3.05 -4.14
CA LEU A 207 -15.69 -3.16 -3.03
C LEU A 207 -15.27 -4.61 -2.78
N ALA A 208 -16.18 -5.57 -3.01
CA ALA A 208 -15.88 -7.01 -2.93
C ALA A 208 -14.79 -7.47 -3.91
N SER A 209 -14.52 -6.72 -4.99
CA SER A 209 -13.46 -7.04 -5.95
C SER A 209 -12.05 -6.84 -5.40
N PHE A 210 -11.88 -6.16 -4.25
CA PHE A 210 -10.57 -5.88 -3.66
C PHE A 210 -10.27 -6.90 -2.54
N PRO A 211 -9.51 -7.96 -2.81
CA PRO A 211 -9.40 -9.11 -1.89
C PRO A 211 -8.70 -8.81 -0.56
N LEU A 212 -7.94 -7.72 -0.49
CA LEU A 212 -7.21 -7.32 0.71
C LEU A 212 -7.87 -6.13 1.44
N LEU A 213 -9.00 -5.64 0.94
CA LEU A 213 -9.71 -4.51 1.53
C LEU A 213 -10.33 -4.91 2.86
N CYS A 214 -9.88 -4.30 3.95
CA CYS A 214 -10.33 -4.61 5.31
C CYS A 214 -11.01 -3.45 6.02
N LEU A 215 -10.77 -2.21 5.58
CA LEU A 215 -11.40 -1.02 6.14
C LEU A 215 -11.94 -0.12 5.03
N VAL A 216 -13.23 0.21 5.12
CA VAL A 216 -13.87 1.20 4.26
C VAL A 216 -14.63 2.21 5.13
N ASP A 217 -14.34 3.50 4.96
CA ASP A 217 -15.09 4.58 5.61
C ASP A 217 -16.12 5.15 4.62
N LEU A 218 -17.39 4.82 4.82
CA LEU A 218 -18.53 5.29 4.03
C LEU A 218 -19.35 6.37 4.75
N ARG A 219 -18.85 6.95 5.85
CA ARG A 219 -19.64 7.92 6.61
C ARG A 219 -19.92 9.17 5.77
N GLU A 220 -21.10 9.75 5.99
CA GLU A 220 -21.52 10.96 5.28
C GLU A 220 -21.57 10.77 3.74
N SER A 221 -21.55 9.53 3.24
CA SER A 221 -21.84 9.21 1.83
C SER A 221 -23.36 9.09 1.61
N GLY A 222 -23.78 8.76 0.39
CA GLY A 222 -25.18 8.44 0.06
C GLY A 222 -25.62 7.02 0.47
N CYS A 223 -24.75 6.22 1.10
CA CYS A 223 -25.11 4.89 1.63
C CYS A 223 -26.08 5.04 2.82
N ARG A 224 -27.31 4.51 2.69
CA ARG A 224 -28.36 4.68 3.72
C ARG A 224 -28.30 3.59 4.77
N ARG A 225 -28.03 2.38 4.31
CA ARG A 225 -27.73 1.20 5.10
C ARG A 225 -26.84 0.42 4.17
N PRO A 226 -25.50 0.48 4.35
CA PRO A 226 -24.67 -0.43 3.62
C PRO A 226 -25.20 -1.82 3.97
N ASN A 227 -25.94 -2.46 3.07
CA ASN A 227 -26.32 -3.87 3.16
C ASN A 227 -25.05 -4.68 2.85
N ILE A 228 -23.99 -4.34 3.59
CA ILE A 228 -22.73 -5.02 3.83
C ILE A 228 -23.04 -6.21 4.76
N ILE A 229 -24.29 -6.72 4.75
CA ILE A 229 -24.79 -7.75 5.65
C ILE A 229 -24.15 -9.11 5.34
N SER A 230 -23.44 -9.25 4.21
CA SER A 230 -22.55 -10.37 3.92
C SER A 230 -21.05 -10.03 3.99
N TRP A 231 -20.67 -8.82 4.39
CA TRP A 231 -19.25 -8.47 4.56
C TRP A 231 -18.90 -8.70 6.02
N ASP A 232 -18.24 -9.82 6.29
CA ASP A 232 -17.62 -10.04 7.58
C ASP A 232 -16.11 -9.78 7.45
N PRO A 233 -15.56 -8.67 7.99
CA PRO A 233 -14.12 -8.54 8.20
C PRO A 233 -13.58 -9.62 9.17
N ARG A 234 -14.53 -10.38 9.74
CA ARG A 234 -14.53 -11.47 10.71
C ARG A 234 -14.62 -10.99 12.16
N LYS A 235 -15.75 -10.30 12.42
CA LYS A 235 -16.34 -9.78 13.68
C LYS A 235 -15.73 -8.48 14.17
N SER A 236 -16.03 -7.41 13.43
CA SER A 236 -15.69 -6.02 13.78
C SER A 236 -16.14 -5.66 15.19
N GLY A 237 -15.17 -5.51 16.10
CA GLY A 237 -15.40 -4.85 17.38
C GLY A 237 -15.92 -3.42 17.17
N PRO A 238 -16.74 -2.91 18.10
CA PRO A 238 -17.41 -1.64 17.94
C PRO A 238 -16.38 -0.50 17.96
N HIS A 239 -16.35 0.26 16.87
CA HIS A 239 -15.93 1.66 16.87
C HIS A 239 -14.47 2.11 16.96
N LYS A 240 -13.48 1.22 16.79
CA LYS A 240 -12.09 1.62 17.03
C LYS A 240 -11.45 2.60 16.02
N PHE A 241 -11.89 2.63 14.75
CA PHE A 241 -11.18 3.37 13.69
C PHE A 241 -11.86 4.67 13.25
N HIS A 242 -12.94 5.06 13.89
CA HIS A 242 -13.87 6.09 13.40
C HIS A 242 -13.29 7.50 13.37
N VAL A 243 -12.16 7.77 14.02
CA VAL A 243 -11.61 9.13 14.11
C VAL A 243 -10.14 9.18 13.68
N CYS A 244 -9.64 8.10 13.09
CA CYS A 244 -8.23 8.00 12.76
C CYS A 244 -7.98 8.36 11.28
N THR A 245 -6.87 9.05 11.05
CA THR A 245 -6.33 9.28 9.69
C THR A 245 -5.97 7.95 9.03
N PRO A 246 -5.90 7.88 7.69
CA PRO A 246 -5.62 6.62 7.00
C PRO A 246 -4.32 5.94 7.47
N SER A 247 -3.28 6.73 7.76
CA SER A 247 -2.00 6.22 8.30
C SER A 247 -2.06 5.81 9.77
N GLN A 248 -3.03 6.32 10.55
CA GLN A 248 -3.28 5.85 11.91
C GLN A 248 -4.06 4.53 11.88
N ALA A 249 -5.08 4.41 11.02
CA ALA A 249 -5.83 3.16 10.82
C ALA A 249 -4.87 2.02 10.48
N LEU A 250 -3.99 2.25 9.52
CA LEU A 250 -3.02 1.25 9.09
C LEU A 250 -2.03 0.86 10.20
N ARG A 251 -1.54 1.82 10.98
CA ARG A 251 -0.65 1.55 12.12
C ARG A 251 -1.35 0.75 13.21
N GLN A 252 -2.60 1.08 13.52
CA GLN A 252 -3.36 0.37 14.53
C GLN A 252 -3.69 -1.05 14.07
N MET A 253 -4.10 -1.24 12.82
CA MET A 253 -4.29 -2.58 12.25
C MET A 253 -2.98 -3.38 12.18
N ALA A 254 -1.85 -2.73 11.89
CA ALA A 254 -0.54 -3.38 11.92
C ALA A 254 -0.17 -3.86 13.34
N GLY A 255 -0.58 -3.11 14.37
CA GLY A 255 -0.39 -3.49 15.77
C GLY A 255 -1.31 -4.63 16.20
N GLU A 256 -2.58 -4.63 15.75
CA GLU A 256 -3.55 -5.68 16.08
C GLU A 256 -3.32 -6.97 15.26
N TYR A 257 -2.87 -6.86 14.01
CA TYR A 257 -2.76 -7.97 13.05
C TYR A 257 -1.43 -7.95 12.25
N PRO A 258 -0.26 -7.97 12.90
CA PRO A 258 1.03 -7.76 12.24
C PRO A 258 1.33 -8.76 11.11
N MET A 259 0.98 -10.04 11.30
CA MET A 259 1.25 -11.12 10.33
C MET A 259 0.30 -11.12 9.12
N LEU A 260 -0.87 -10.48 9.23
CA LEU A 260 -1.88 -10.43 8.16
C LEU A 260 -1.74 -9.18 7.28
N MET A 261 -1.15 -8.12 7.84
CA MET A 261 -1.09 -6.81 7.20
C MET A 261 0.09 -6.67 6.26
N PHE A 262 1.27 -7.17 6.62
CA PHE A 262 2.47 -7.00 5.79
C PHE A 262 3.28 -8.29 5.74
N PRO A 263 3.92 -8.60 4.60
CA PRO A 263 4.87 -9.70 4.51
C PRO A 263 5.98 -9.61 5.56
N SER A 264 6.41 -8.37 5.90
CA SER A 264 7.31 -8.11 7.02
C SER A 264 6.56 -7.46 8.18
N PRO A 265 6.52 -8.09 9.37
CA PRO A 265 5.98 -7.46 10.58
C PRO A 265 6.92 -6.40 11.16
N SER A 266 8.17 -6.33 10.70
CA SER A 266 9.22 -5.65 11.46
C SER A 266 9.12 -4.12 11.37
N LYS A 267 9.03 -3.52 10.18
CA LYS A 267 8.92 -2.06 9.99
C LYS A 267 8.26 -1.68 8.65
N PRO A 268 7.01 -1.24 8.63
CA PRO A 268 6.42 -0.66 7.43
C PRO A 268 7.01 0.73 7.13
N PHE A 269 7.39 0.97 5.88
CA PHE A 269 7.81 2.28 5.39
C PHE A 269 6.70 2.89 4.56
N ALA A 270 6.37 4.15 4.81
CA ALA A 270 5.22 4.81 4.22
C ALA A 270 5.64 5.85 3.18
N LEU A 271 5.27 5.60 1.92
CA LEU A 271 5.28 6.58 0.85
C LEU A 271 3.94 7.32 0.83
N HIS A 272 3.95 8.61 1.11
CA HIS A 272 2.77 9.44 1.18
C HIS A 272 2.64 10.30 -0.07
N VAL A 273 1.52 10.12 -0.78
CA VAL A 273 1.17 10.87 -1.97
C VAL A 273 0.00 11.78 -1.64
N ARG A 274 0.26 13.07 -1.47
CA ARG A 274 -0.74 14.08 -1.05
C ARG A 274 -0.96 15.19 -2.07
N GLU A 275 0.08 15.51 -2.83
CA GLU A 275 0.07 16.59 -3.80
C GLU A 275 -0.02 15.97 -5.20
N LEU A 276 -0.77 16.60 -6.11
CA LEU A 276 -0.81 16.14 -7.50
C LEU A 276 0.50 16.44 -8.24
N SER A 277 1.18 17.52 -7.87
CA SER A 277 2.40 18.00 -8.51
C SER A 277 3.28 18.67 -7.46
N TYR A 278 4.58 18.79 -7.74
CA TYR A 278 5.46 19.57 -6.89
C TYR A 278 4.91 20.98 -6.71
N SER A 279 4.77 21.39 -5.44
CA SER A 279 4.64 22.79 -5.09
C SER A 279 5.70 23.58 -5.86
N ARG A 280 5.26 24.51 -6.73
CA ARG A 280 6.19 25.36 -7.48
C ARG A 280 7.08 26.03 -6.46
N LYS A 281 8.39 25.76 -6.52
CA LYS A 281 9.34 26.47 -5.66
C LYS A 281 9.07 27.95 -5.85
N PRO A 282 8.86 28.74 -4.78
CA PRO A 282 8.77 30.17 -4.92
C PRO A 282 9.98 30.60 -5.74
N PRO A 283 9.80 31.46 -6.76
CA PRO A 283 10.90 31.90 -7.58
C PRO A 283 12.02 32.32 -6.64
N ARG A 284 13.17 31.63 -6.73
CA ARG A 284 14.33 31.91 -5.88
C ARG A 284 14.52 33.40 -5.96
N ALA A 285 14.33 34.11 -4.85
CA ALA A 285 14.48 35.55 -4.81
C ALA A 285 15.78 35.84 -5.53
N GLN A 286 15.70 36.44 -6.71
CA GLN A 286 16.91 36.76 -7.44
C GLN A 286 17.70 37.60 -6.46
N PRO A 287 18.97 37.26 -6.18
CA PRO A 287 19.77 38.05 -5.26
C PRO A 287 19.64 39.49 -5.75
N THR A 288 18.90 40.31 -4.99
CA THR A 288 18.79 41.73 -5.27
C THR A 288 20.22 42.18 -5.29
N ALA A 289 20.72 42.52 -6.48
CA ALA A 289 22.07 43.03 -6.62
C ALA A 289 22.11 44.25 -5.72
N ILE A 290 22.68 44.09 -4.53
CA ILE A 290 22.96 45.20 -3.63
C ILE A 290 24.04 45.94 -4.39
N LEU A 291 23.60 46.99 -5.07
CA LEU A 291 24.41 47.89 -5.86
C LEU A 291 25.20 48.73 -4.85
N HIS A 292 26.17 48.11 -4.19
CA HIS A 292 27.19 48.86 -3.47
C HIS A 292 28.11 49.46 -4.54
N GLY A 293 28.00 50.78 -4.69
CA GLY A 293 28.80 51.55 -5.63
C GLY A 293 30.28 51.27 -5.47
N GLY A 294 30.91 50.85 -6.57
CA GLY A 294 32.34 50.63 -6.66
C GLY A 294 32.69 49.38 -7.45
N TYR A 295 32.66 49.51 -8.79
CA TYR A 295 33.21 48.57 -9.78
C TYR A 295 32.56 47.19 -9.87
N VAL A 296 31.59 47.07 -10.78
CA VAL A 296 31.19 45.78 -11.35
C VAL A 296 32.13 45.47 -12.52
N ALA A 297 33.15 44.63 -12.28
CA ALA A 297 33.84 43.95 -13.37
C ALA A 297 32.89 42.88 -13.93
N ILE A 298 32.17 43.22 -15.01
CA ILE A 298 31.36 42.26 -15.76
C ILE A 298 32.33 41.34 -16.51
N SER A 299 32.68 40.21 -15.88
CA SER A 299 33.33 39.12 -16.58
C SER A 299 32.43 38.69 -17.74
N HIS A 300 32.91 38.95 -18.96
CA HIS A 300 32.31 38.52 -20.21
C HIS A 300 32.37 36.99 -20.29
N SER A 301 31.54 36.30 -19.51
CA SER A 301 31.34 34.87 -19.72
C SER A 301 30.48 34.72 -20.98
N ASN A 302 31.09 34.10 -21.98
CA ASN A 302 30.49 33.69 -23.23
C ASN A 302 29.21 32.89 -22.93
N LYS A 303 28.06 33.57 -22.87
CA LYS A 303 26.76 32.94 -23.09
C LYS A 303 26.73 32.56 -24.57
N ILE A 304 27.34 31.42 -24.85
CA ILE A 304 27.13 30.66 -26.06
C ILE A 304 25.62 30.50 -26.17
N ARG A 305 25.05 31.14 -27.20
CA ARG A 305 23.70 30.87 -27.68
C ARG A 305 23.67 29.39 -28.04
N LEU A 306 23.39 28.51 -27.08
CA LEU A 306 22.97 27.15 -27.35
C LEU A 306 21.66 27.29 -28.15
N GLY A 307 21.84 27.05 -29.44
CA GLY A 307 20.96 27.51 -30.49
C GLY A 307 19.62 26.81 -30.43
N HIS A 308 18.66 27.45 -31.10
CA HIS A 308 17.32 26.93 -31.39
C HIS A 308 17.26 25.43 -31.69
N ALA A 309 18.31 24.87 -32.30
CA ALA A 309 18.47 23.46 -32.63
C ALA A 309 18.34 22.50 -31.44
N GLU A 310 18.92 22.79 -30.27
CA GLU A 310 18.77 21.90 -29.10
C GLU A 310 17.34 21.91 -28.55
N LYS A 311 16.67 23.06 -28.62
CA LYS A 311 15.29 23.22 -28.18
C LYS A 311 14.31 22.52 -29.14
N GLU A 312 14.63 22.45 -30.42
CA GLU A 312 13.88 21.71 -31.43
C GLU A 312 14.10 20.20 -31.31
N ALA A 313 15.34 19.75 -31.08
CA ALA A 313 15.64 18.35 -30.81
C ALA A 313 14.93 17.83 -29.56
N TRP A 314 14.82 18.66 -28.51
CA TRP A 314 14.08 18.29 -27.30
C TRP A 314 12.58 18.14 -27.55
N ARG A 315 11.99 19.03 -28.35
CA ARG A 315 10.56 18.95 -28.74
C ARG A 315 10.26 17.72 -29.57
N GLN A 316 11.09 17.41 -30.59
CA GLN A 316 10.93 16.17 -31.37
C GLN A 316 10.97 14.92 -30.48
N LYS A 317 11.87 14.88 -29.50
CA LYS A 317 11.98 13.72 -28.59
C LYS A 317 10.81 13.60 -27.61
N GLU A 318 10.13 14.70 -27.32
CA GLU A 318 8.93 14.72 -26.48
C GLU A 318 7.69 14.28 -27.30
N ASP A 319 7.57 14.76 -28.54
CA ASP A 319 6.52 14.34 -29.48
C ASP A 319 6.63 12.85 -29.83
N GLU A 320 7.85 12.33 -30.02
CA GLU A 320 8.10 10.92 -30.28
C GLU A 320 7.68 10.02 -29.10
N LYS A 321 7.89 10.47 -27.85
CA LYS A 321 7.38 9.77 -26.67
C LYS A 321 5.86 9.79 -26.60
N LEU A 322 5.25 10.90 -26.99
CA LEU A 322 3.80 11.06 -26.99
C LEU A 322 3.15 10.12 -28.02
N MET A 323 3.75 10.02 -29.22
CA MET A 323 3.38 9.05 -30.25
C MET A 323 3.52 7.60 -29.76
N GLN A 324 4.64 7.23 -29.13
CA GLN A 324 4.84 5.89 -28.57
C GLN A 324 3.80 5.54 -27.50
N GLN A 325 3.41 6.52 -26.69
CA GLN A 325 2.34 6.32 -25.71
C GLN A 325 0.99 6.10 -26.40
N TYR A 326 0.67 6.88 -27.43
CA TYR A 326 -0.57 6.75 -28.19
C TYR A 326 -0.68 5.39 -28.89
N GLU A 327 0.39 4.93 -29.56
CA GLU A 327 0.45 3.59 -30.17
C GLU A 327 0.28 2.47 -29.13
N TRP A 328 0.85 2.66 -27.94
CA TRP A 328 0.68 1.70 -26.84
C TRP A 328 -0.77 1.64 -26.36
N GLU A 329 -1.43 2.79 -26.20
CA GLU A 329 -2.84 2.88 -25.82
C GLU A 329 -3.76 2.28 -26.89
N GLU A 330 -3.50 2.53 -28.17
CA GLU A 330 -4.25 1.96 -29.29
C GLU A 330 -4.09 0.43 -29.36
N ARG A 331 -2.86 -0.08 -29.19
CA ARG A 331 -2.59 -1.52 -29.16
C ARG A 331 -3.27 -2.22 -27.98
N MET A 332 -3.35 -1.54 -26.84
CA MET A 332 -4.11 -2.04 -25.68
C MET A 332 -5.62 -2.01 -25.95
N SER A 333 -6.15 -0.92 -26.52
CA SER A 333 -7.58 -0.78 -26.83
C SER A 333 -8.05 -1.81 -27.86
N SER A 334 -7.27 -2.05 -28.91
CA SER A 334 -7.58 -3.06 -29.94
C SER A 334 -7.61 -4.47 -29.35
N ARG A 335 -6.73 -4.78 -28.39
CA ARG A 335 -6.73 -6.07 -27.68
C ARG A 335 -7.98 -6.27 -26.82
N TYR A 336 -8.57 -5.20 -26.29
CA TYR A 336 -9.83 -5.29 -25.54
C TYR A 336 -11.04 -5.51 -26.45
N GLN A 337 -11.06 -4.91 -27.65
CA GLN A 337 -12.17 -5.10 -28.60
C GLN A 337 -12.26 -6.54 -29.13
N THR A 338 -11.11 -7.21 -29.35
CA THR A 338 -11.10 -8.62 -29.79
C THR A 338 -11.66 -9.62 -28.76
N TRP A 339 -11.90 -9.21 -27.51
CA TRP A 339 -12.47 -10.09 -26.49
C TRP A 339 -14.00 -10.08 -26.44
N ASP A 340 -14.66 -9.12 -27.10
CA ASP A 340 -16.13 -8.99 -27.08
C ASP A 340 -16.83 -9.70 -28.27
N ASP A 341 -16.09 -10.16 -29.28
CA ASP A 341 -16.69 -10.69 -30.53
C ASP A 341 -16.97 -12.21 -30.53
N ASP A 342 -16.47 -12.98 -29.56
CA ASP A 342 -16.82 -14.40 -29.40
C ASP A 342 -17.26 -14.67 -27.95
N PRO A 343 -18.56 -14.48 -27.61
CA PRO A 343 -19.07 -14.96 -26.33
C PRO A 343 -18.88 -16.49 -26.30
N PRO A 344 -18.22 -17.05 -25.28
CA PRO A 344 -18.09 -18.51 -25.17
C PRO A 344 -19.49 -19.12 -25.17
N GLU A 345 -19.69 -20.15 -26.01
CA GLU A 345 -20.96 -20.88 -26.07
C GLU A 345 -21.41 -21.24 -24.64
N PRO A 346 -22.70 -21.03 -24.30
CA PRO A 346 -23.18 -21.28 -22.96
C PRO A 346 -23.00 -22.77 -22.64
N CYS A 347 -22.14 -23.05 -21.66
CA CYS A 347 -21.99 -24.39 -21.10
C CYS A 347 -23.36 -24.86 -20.62
N ASN A 348 -23.88 -25.92 -21.24
CA ASN A 348 -25.21 -26.44 -20.98
C ASN A 348 -25.20 -27.28 -19.68
N CYS A 349 -25.08 -26.61 -18.54
CA CYS A 349 -25.15 -27.21 -17.22
C CYS A 349 -26.58 -27.07 -16.71
N HIS A 350 -27.33 -28.17 -16.70
CA HIS A 350 -28.67 -28.22 -16.12
C HIS A 350 -28.66 -27.70 -14.67
N SER A 351 -29.42 -26.64 -14.41
CA SER A 351 -29.57 -26.02 -13.09
C SER A 351 -30.40 -26.92 -12.18
N SER A 352 -29.77 -27.71 -11.32
CA SER A 352 -30.40 -28.14 -10.07
C SER A 352 -30.06 -27.09 -9.01
N PHE A 353 -31.11 -26.39 -8.59
CA PHE A 353 -31.25 -25.64 -7.34
C PHE A 353 -30.46 -26.32 -6.20
N TRP A 354 -29.68 -25.59 -5.40
CA TRP A 354 -29.42 -25.75 -3.94
C TRP A 354 -28.19 -24.93 -3.49
N ASP A 355 -28.21 -24.62 -2.19
CA ASP A 355 -27.51 -23.56 -1.46
C ASP A 355 -25.99 -23.47 -1.58
N GLY A 356 -25.54 -22.22 -1.74
CA GLY A 356 -24.38 -21.60 -1.09
C GLY A 356 -23.17 -22.47 -0.77
N ASP A 357 -22.28 -22.62 -1.75
CA ASP A 357 -20.83 -22.58 -1.56
C ASP A 357 -20.16 -22.33 -2.93
N TYR A 358 -19.29 -21.32 -2.99
CA TYR A 358 -18.56 -20.95 -4.21
C TYR A 358 -17.49 -22.02 -4.53
N TRP A 359 -17.62 -22.67 -5.67
CA TRP A 359 -16.53 -23.40 -6.32
C TRP A 359 -16.36 -22.90 -7.76
N GLU A 360 -15.14 -22.54 -8.14
CA GLU A 360 -14.78 -22.29 -9.53
C GLU A 360 -14.74 -23.63 -10.29
N CYS A 361 -15.53 -23.73 -11.35
CA CYS A 361 -15.48 -24.86 -12.28
C CYS A 361 -14.39 -24.57 -13.32
N THR A 362 -13.23 -25.24 -13.23
CA THR A 362 -12.21 -25.20 -14.28
C THR A 362 -12.50 -26.28 -15.32
N CYS A 363 -13.03 -25.87 -16.46
CA CYS A 363 -13.21 -26.73 -17.63
C CYS A 363 -11.85 -26.99 -18.30
N GLY A 364 -11.07 -27.94 -17.79
CA GLY A 364 -9.86 -28.41 -18.45
C GLY A 364 -10.20 -29.39 -19.57
N GLN A 365 -9.99 -28.98 -20.84
CA GLN A 365 -9.95 -29.91 -21.97
C GLN A 365 -8.73 -30.84 -21.83
N ASN A 366 -8.96 -32.07 -21.39
CA ASN A 366 -7.96 -33.13 -21.43
C ASN A 366 -7.84 -33.70 -22.85
N ARG A 367 -6.69 -33.47 -23.50
CA ARG A 367 -6.13 -34.44 -24.44
C ARG A 367 -5.13 -35.33 -23.68
N ALA A 368 -5.39 -36.63 -23.75
CA ALA A 368 -4.66 -37.69 -23.10
C ALA A 368 -3.21 -37.81 -23.61
N SER A 369 -2.25 -37.95 -22.70
CA SER A 369 -1.28 -39.05 -22.65
C SER A 369 -0.20 -38.78 -21.62
N ASP A 370 -0.02 -39.77 -20.74
CA ASP A 370 1.18 -40.13 -19.97
C ASP A 370 1.62 -39.28 -18.76
N GLU A 371 2.08 -40.04 -17.77
CA GLU A 371 2.18 -39.73 -16.35
C GLU A 371 3.23 -38.67 -16.03
N GLU A 372 2.79 -37.50 -15.57
CA GLU A 372 3.60 -36.61 -14.74
C GLU A 372 2.84 -36.30 -13.46
N VAL A 373 3.33 -36.82 -12.34
CA VAL A 373 2.82 -36.51 -11.00
C VAL A 373 3.23 -35.07 -10.66
N ILE A 374 2.34 -34.12 -10.97
CA ILE A 374 2.45 -32.74 -10.47
C ILE A 374 2.01 -32.75 -9.00
N SER A 375 2.98 -32.71 -8.10
CA SER A 375 2.76 -32.44 -6.68
C SER A 375 2.35 -30.97 -6.52
N CYS A 376 1.05 -30.71 -6.46
CA CYS A 376 0.51 -29.42 -6.04
C CYS A 376 0.69 -29.28 -4.52
N HIS A 377 1.65 -28.45 -4.09
CA HIS A 377 1.67 -27.96 -2.72
C HIS A 377 0.50 -26.97 -2.53
N LEU A 378 -0.63 -27.51 -2.05
CA LEU A 378 -1.69 -26.73 -1.42
C LEU A 378 -1.09 -26.03 -0.20
N VAL A 379 -1.07 -24.70 -0.23
CA VAL A 379 -0.88 -23.91 1.00
C VAL A 379 -2.17 -24.07 1.81
N PRO A 380 -2.12 -24.63 3.04
CA PRO A 380 -3.32 -24.86 3.82
C PRO A 380 -3.93 -23.52 4.23
N VAL A 381 -5.18 -23.32 3.84
CA VAL A 381 -6.05 -22.29 4.43
C VAL A 381 -6.57 -22.88 5.75
N MET A 382 -6.07 -22.38 6.88
CA MET A 382 -6.53 -22.81 8.21
C MET A 382 -7.99 -22.39 8.45
N LEU A 383 -8.83 -23.36 8.80
CA LEU A 383 -10.12 -23.15 9.49
C LEU A 383 -9.92 -23.25 11.02
N THR A 384 -10.71 -22.50 11.76
CA THR A 384 -10.41 -21.94 13.10
C THR A 384 -10.94 -22.71 14.31
N ASP A 385 -10.94 -24.04 14.29
CA ASP A 385 -11.56 -24.79 15.39
C ASP A 385 -10.76 -25.98 15.92
N GLY A 386 -9.50 -26.14 15.51
CA GLY A 386 -8.52 -26.94 16.25
C GLY A 386 -8.91 -28.40 16.48
N ARG A 387 -9.84 -28.94 15.68
CA ARG A 387 -10.15 -30.37 15.63
C ARG A 387 -9.66 -30.91 14.30
N PHE A 388 -8.86 -31.98 14.37
CA PHE A 388 -8.60 -32.82 13.21
C PHE A 388 -9.91 -33.54 12.85
N LEU A 389 -10.38 -33.33 11.61
CA LEU A 389 -11.21 -34.32 10.94
C LEU A 389 -10.23 -35.31 10.31
N GLU A 390 -10.12 -36.49 10.91
CA GLU A 390 -9.49 -37.64 10.26
C GLU A 390 -10.27 -37.97 8.98
N ARG A 391 -9.52 -38.05 7.88
CA ARG A 391 -9.71 -39.11 6.90
C ARG A 391 -8.41 -39.88 6.80
#